data_AF-A0A1R3GDY5-F1
#
_entry.id   AF-A0A1R3GDY5-F1
#
_cell.length_a   1.000
_cell.length_b   1.000
_cell.length_c   1.000
_cell.angle_alpha   90.00
_cell.angle_beta   90.00
_cell.angle_gamma   90.00
#
_symmetry.space_group_name_H-M   'P 1'
#
loop_
_entity.id
_entity.type
_entity.pdbx_description
1 polymer ?
#
loop_
_entity_poly.entity_id
_entity_poly.type
_entity_poly.pdbx_seq_one_letter_code
_entity_poly.pdbx_strand_id
1 'polypeptide(L)'
;MDNSEQESNQKKPQEPMEDAKKLRNRFGVYNTMSKKKELFKTKVDGKVGMYVCGVTAYDFSHLGHARAAIAFDLLYRYLQHLGYEVTYVRNFTDVDDKIIRRANETGEDPLSLSDRYCKEYNVDMADLQCLSPTHEPRVSEHMEDIKDMITQIIEKDFGYVVDGDVFFAVDKFPNYGNLSGQRQENNRAGERVAVDSRKRNPSDFALWKAAKPGEPSWDSPWGRGRPGWHIECSAMSARYLSFSFDIHGGGLDLIFPHHENEIAQSCAACEESNVSYWMHNGHVTNNNEKMSKSLGNFFTIRQITERYHPLALRYFLINAHYRSPLNYSVVQLEGASESVFYIYQTLKDCEDALSQLQEECIKDGKQPQTPPDAKVCIKNLQKEFQDKMSDDLNTSLILTGAFLDALKLVNNLLTMLKKKQQKQKRLSSIQSLIEVEKEVKKVLDILGMLPPYSYAEVLQQLKDKALIRAGLTEDDVLRIMNERVEVRKNKDFLRSDQIRAELQQKGIALMDIGTETTWRPCIPVQQEPEVVAVGEPKAPAESAE
;
A
#
# COMPACT_ATOMS: atom_id res chain seq x y z
N MET A 1 30.56 -36.19 -56.64
CA MET A 1 30.02 -36.43 -55.29
C MET A 1 30.40 -35.22 -54.49
N ASP A 2 29.55 -34.22 -54.49
CA ASP A 2 29.77 -32.96 -53.78
C ASP A 2 28.40 -32.57 -53.23
N ASN A 3 28.24 -32.67 -51.92
CA ASN A 3 26.98 -32.36 -51.23
C ASN A 3 27.32 -31.38 -50.12
N SER A 4 27.00 -30.12 -50.37
CA SER A 4 26.93 -29.06 -49.39
C SER A 4 25.59 -29.13 -48.66
N GLU A 5 25.61 -29.50 -47.38
CA GLU A 5 24.44 -29.41 -46.51
C GLU A 5 24.35 -27.99 -45.93
N GLN A 6 23.24 -27.32 -46.25
CA GLN A 6 22.82 -26.06 -45.65
C GLN A 6 22.28 -26.34 -44.24
N GLU A 7 22.94 -25.77 -43.22
CA GLU A 7 22.40 -25.70 -41.87
C GLU A 7 21.17 -24.79 -41.83
N SER A 8 20.02 -25.38 -41.50
CA SER A 8 18.78 -24.65 -41.22
C SER A 8 18.88 -23.95 -39.85
N ASN A 9 18.96 -22.62 -39.89
CA ASN A 9 19.00 -21.77 -38.71
C ASN A 9 17.59 -21.65 -38.09
N GLN A 10 17.23 -22.53 -37.14
CA GLN A 10 16.02 -22.40 -36.33
C GLN A 10 16.25 -21.35 -35.22
N LYS A 11 15.67 -20.14 -35.40
CA LYS A 11 15.57 -19.13 -34.35
C LYS A 11 14.79 -19.68 -33.14
N LYS A 12 15.46 -19.78 -32.00
CA LYS A 12 14.82 -19.92 -30.67
C LYS A 12 14.02 -18.65 -30.32
N PRO A 13 12.96 -18.74 -29.51
CA PRO A 13 12.12 -17.60 -29.15
C PRO A 13 12.89 -16.62 -28.24
N GLN A 14 13.32 -15.49 -28.81
CA GLN A 14 14.04 -14.39 -28.14
C GLN A 14 13.10 -13.30 -27.57
N GLU A 15 11.78 -13.40 -27.78
CA GLU A 15 10.84 -12.29 -27.60
C GLU A 15 10.57 -11.83 -26.13
N PRO A 16 10.43 -12.70 -25.10
CA PRO A 16 10.03 -12.23 -23.76
C PRO A 16 11.09 -11.37 -23.05
N MET A 17 12.37 -11.63 -23.33
CA MET A 17 13.49 -11.00 -22.61
C MET A 17 13.83 -9.61 -23.16
N GLU A 18 13.58 -9.39 -24.46
CA GLU A 18 13.83 -8.11 -25.12
C GLU A 18 12.79 -7.04 -24.75
N ASP A 19 11.53 -7.45 -24.55
CA ASP A 19 10.46 -6.56 -24.11
C ASP A 19 10.58 -6.18 -22.63
N ALA A 20 10.99 -7.10 -21.76
CA ALA A 20 11.33 -6.79 -20.36
C ALA A 20 12.48 -5.78 -20.28
N LYS A 21 13.52 -5.91 -21.11
CA LYS A 21 14.65 -4.97 -21.13
C LYS A 21 14.24 -3.56 -21.57
N LYS A 22 13.34 -3.45 -22.57
CA LYS A 22 12.77 -2.15 -22.99
C LYS A 22 11.94 -1.50 -21.89
N LEU A 23 11.16 -2.30 -21.14
CA LEU A 23 10.38 -1.84 -20.00
C LEU A 23 11.29 -1.29 -18.87
N ARG A 24 12.34 -2.03 -18.51
CA ARG A 24 13.34 -1.63 -17.49
C ARG A 24 14.00 -0.29 -17.79
N ASN A 25 14.37 -0.05 -19.05
CA ASN A 25 15.06 1.16 -19.50
C ASN A 25 14.22 2.46 -19.40
N ARG A 26 12.97 2.37 -18.95
CA ARG A 26 12.07 3.53 -18.78
C ARG A 26 11.68 3.77 -17.33
N PHE A 27 11.91 2.80 -16.43
CA PHE A 27 11.49 2.93 -15.04
C PHE A 27 12.37 3.95 -14.31
N GLY A 28 11.76 5.04 -13.86
CA GLY A 28 12.39 6.05 -13.04
C GLY A 28 11.79 6.07 -11.63
N VAL A 29 12.64 6.34 -10.65
CA VAL A 29 12.26 6.48 -9.23
C VAL A 29 12.81 7.78 -8.68
N TYR A 30 12.08 8.41 -7.77
CA TYR A 30 12.63 9.54 -7.03
C TYR A 30 13.58 9.07 -5.94
N ASN A 31 14.82 9.53 -6.01
CA ASN A 31 15.84 9.23 -5.03
C ASN A 31 15.95 10.37 -4.03
N THR A 32 15.66 10.10 -2.75
CA THR A 32 15.73 11.09 -1.68
C THR A 32 17.14 11.66 -1.52
N MET A 33 18.18 10.83 -1.72
CA MET A 33 19.58 11.27 -1.62
C MET A 33 19.92 12.38 -2.62
N SER A 34 19.49 12.24 -3.87
CA SER A 34 19.78 13.21 -4.93
C SER A 34 18.68 14.24 -5.17
N LYS A 35 17.51 14.06 -4.53
CA LYS A 35 16.31 14.90 -4.63
C LYS A 35 15.75 15.06 -6.04
N LYS A 36 16.00 14.08 -6.92
CA LYS A 36 15.51 14.07 -8.31
C LYS A 36 14.98 12.69 -8.69
N LYS A 37 14.17 12.65 -9.75
CA LYS A 37 13.82 11.40 -10.43
C LYS A 37 15.03 10.92 -11.22
N GLU A 38 15.38 9.65 -11.05
CA GLU A 38 16.51 8.99 -11.67
C GLU A 38 16.05 7.74 -12.39
N LEU A 39 16.69 7.42 -13.52
CA LEU A 39 16.47 6.13 -14.16
C LEU A 39 16.95 5.02 -13.21
N PHE A 40 16.10 4.02 -12.98
CA PHE A 40 16.41 2.90 -12.12
C PHE A 40 17.42 1.96 -12.80
N LYS A 41 18.54 1.71 -12.12
CA LYS A 41 19.62 0.85 -12.58
C LYS A 41 20.06 -0.02 -11.41
N THR A 42 20.17 -1.32 -11.66
CA THR A 42 20.58 -2.26 -10.63
C THR A 42 22.10 -2.38 -10.55
N LYS A 43 22.63 -2.69 -9.36
CA LYS A 43 24.04 -3.01 -9.15
C LYS A 43 24.42 -4.30 -9.87
N VAL A 44 23.52 -5.28 -9.88
CA VAL A 44 23.65 -6.54 -10.62
C VAL A 44 22.53 -6.61 -11.66
N ASP A 45 22.87 -6.79 -12.94
CA ASP A 45 21.87 -6.79 -14.02
C ASP A 45 20.78 -7.84 -13.75
N GLY A 46 19.51 -7.42 -13.82
CA GLY A 46 18.36 -8.27 -13.59
C GLY A 46 18.06 -8.65 -12.14
N LYS A 47 18.87 -8.23 -11.15
CA LYS A 47 18.63 -8.48 -9.71
C LYS A 47 18.44 -7.19 -8.93
N VAL A 48 17.58 -7.22 -7.90
CA VAL A 48 17.34 -6.07 -7.02
C VAL A 48 17.43 -6.52 -5.56
N GLY A 49 18.32 -5.90 -4.78
CA GLY A 49 18.30 -5.95 -3.32
C GLY A 49 17.51 -4.77 -2.77
N MET A 50 16.41 -5.05 -2.06
CA MET A 50 15.52 -4.04 -1.49
C MET A 50 15.32 -4.26 0.01
N TYR A 51 15.71 -3.29 0.83
CA TYR A 51 15.43 -3.26 2.26
C TYR A 51 14.39 -2.18 2.57
N VAL A 52 13.37 -2.50 3.38
CA VAL A 52 12.38 -1.52 3.84
C VAL A 52 12.27 -1.63 5.35
N CYS A 53 12.45 -0.52 6.06
CA CYS A 53 12.26 -0.48 7.51
C CYS A 53 10.83 -0.89 7.88
N GLY A 54 10.69 -1.91 8.72
CA GLY A 54 9.39 -2.37 9.19
C GLY A 54 8.90 -1.64 10.43
N VAL A 55 8.09 -2.32 11.24
CA VAL A 55 7.43 -1.71 12.40
C VAL A 55 8.07 -2.11 13.72
N THR A 56 7.94 -1.24 14.71
CA THR A 56 8.08 -1.62 16.12
C THR A 56 6.85 -2.39 16.55
N ALA A 57 6.99 -3.68 16.85
CA ALA A 57 5.86 -4.58 17.13
C ALA A 57 5.39 -4.47 18.59
N TYR A 58 4.76 -3.34 18.97
CA TYR A 58 4.24 -3.12 20.33
C TYR A 58 2.71 -2.98 20.38
N ASP A 59 2.05 -2.79 19.23
CA ASP A 59 0.60 -2.58 19.16
C ASP A 59 0.10 -2.88 17.73
N PHE A 60 -1.22 -2.85 17.54
CA PHE A 60 -1.85 -3.01 16.23
C PHE A 60 -1.41 -1.94 15.22
N SER A 61 -1.34 -2.35 13.95
CA SER A 61 -0.97 -1.45 12.87
C SER A 61 -2.06 -0.46 12.53
N HIS A 62 -1.62 0.70 12.06
CA HIS A 62 -2.48 1.80 11.69
C HIS A 62 -2.34 2.19 10.24
N LEU A 63 -3.18 3.13 9.82
CA LEU A 63 -3.24 3.59 8.44
C LEU A 63 -1.90 4.06 7.85
N GLY A 64 -1.00 4.59 8.70
CA GLY A 64 0.36 4.97 8.30
C GLY A 64 1.23 3.76 7.94
N HIS A 65 1.15 2.68 8.72
CA HIS A 65 1.82 1.42 8.39
C HIS A 65 1.26 0.80 7.11
N ALA A 66 -0.07 0.82 6.93
CA ALA A 66 -0.71 0.34 5.70
C ALA A 66 -0.21 1.12 4.47
N ARG A 67 -0.12 2.45 4.57
CA ARG A 67 0.39 3.31 3.49
C ARG A 67 1.82 2.94 3.10
N ALA A 68 2.71 2.76 4.08
CA ALA A 68 4.09 2.35 3.82
C ALA A 68 4.14 0.95 3.18
N ALA A 69 3.47 -0.04 3.79
CA ALA A 69 3.46 -1.42 3.31
C ALA A 69 2.94 -1.54 1.87
N ILE A 70 1.82 -0.87 1.55
CA ILE A 70 1.23 -0.91 0.21
C ILE A 70 2.12 -0.19 -0.81
N ALA A 71 2.77 0.91 -0.45
CA ALA A 71 3.70 1.61 -1.35
C ALA A 71 4.86 0.71 -1.79
N PHE A 72 5.46 -0.02 -0.84
CA PHE A 72 6.57 -0.92 -1.13
C PHE A 72 6.13 -2.27 -1.70
N ASP A 73 4.91 -2.73 -1.41
CA ASP A 73 4.29 -3.86 -2.12
C ASP A 73 4.07 -3.54 -3.61
N LEU A 74 3.58 -2.35 -3.94
CA LEU A 74 3.46 -1.91 -5.34
C LEU A 74 4.81 -1.86 -6.05
N LEU A 75 5.84 -1.35 -5.38
CA LEU A 75 7.21 -1.36 -5.91
C LEU A 75 7.69 -2.80 -6.15
N TYR A 76 7.50 -3.70 -5.17
CA TYR A 76 7.91 -5.10 -5.26
C TYR A 76 7.23 -5.80 -6.44
N ARG A 77 5.90 -5.71 -6.54
CA ARG A 77 5.10 -6.25 -7.64
C ARG A 77 5.52 -5.69 -8.98
N TYR A 78 5.78 -4.38 -9.07
CA TYR A 78 6.18 -3.77 -10.33
C TYR A 78 7.59 -4.17 -10.76
N LEU A 79 8.54 -4.28 -9.84
CA LEU A 79 9.88 -4.80 -10.14
C LEU A 79 9.81 -6.24 -10.66
N GLN A 80 8.99 -7.10 -10.05
CA GLN A 80 8.72 -8.45 -10.54
C GLN A 80 8.06 -8.43 -11.93
N HIS A 81 7.12 -7.51 -12.16
CA HIS A 81 6.49 -7.31 -13.47
C HIS A 81 7.50 -6.91 -14.56
N LEU A 82 8.51 -6.10 -14.21
CA LEU A 82 9.64 -5.77 -15.07
C LEU A 82 10.64 -6.93 -15.24
N GLY A 83 10.36 -8.08 -14.61
CA GLY A 83 11.13 -9.33 -14.69
C GLY A 83 12.36 -9.37 -13.81
N TYR A 84 12.51 -8.46 -12.84
CA TYR A 84 13.63 -8.50 -11.90
C TYR A 84 13.49 -9.69 -10.93
N GLU A 85 14.62 -10.31 -10.60
CA GLU A 85 14.74 -11.16 -9.41
C GLU A 85 14.96 -10.25 -8.20
N VAL A 86 13.97 -10.16 -7.32
CA VAL A 86 14.00 -9.21 -6.20
C VAL A 86 14.17 -9.95 -4.88
N THR A 87 15.21 -9.61 -4.13
CA THR A 87 15.36 -9.99 -2.71
C THR A 87 14.82 -8.83 -1.86
N TYR A 88 13.60 -9.01 -1.35
CA TYR A 88 12.92 -8.01 -0.52
C TYR A 88 13.07 -8.37 0.97
N VAL A 89 13.67 -7.49 1.75
CA VAL A 89 13.87 -7.64 3.20
C VAL A 89 13.08 -6.55 3.93
N ARG A 90 12.31 -6.94 4.95
CA ARG A 90 11.64 -6.00 5.87
C ARG A 90 11.74 -6.51 7.29
N ASN A 91 12.39 -5.78 8.17
CA ASN A 91 12.57 -6.24 9.55
C ASN A 91 11.33 -6.08 10.42
N PHE A 92 11.35 -6.75 11.57
CA PHE A 92 10.57 -6.35 12.74
C PHE A 92 11.50 -5.84 13.82
N THR A 93 11.24 -4.64 14.32
CA THR A 93 11.84 -4.19 15.59
C THR A 93 11.01 -4.80 16.71
N ASP A 94 11.48 -5.95 17.22
CA ASP A 94 10.84 -6.73 18.30
C ASP A 94 11.51 -6.52 19.67
N VAL A 95 12.49 -5.61 19.73
CA VAL A 95 13.18 -5.13 20.94
C VAL A 95 13.25 -3.60 20.90
N ASP A 96 12.46 -2.91 21.73
CA ASP A 96 12.46 -1.44 21.82
C ASP A 96 11.88 -0.93 23.16
N ASP A 97 12.18 0.33 23.51
CA ASP A 97 11.63 1.00 24.69
C ASP A 97 10.08 1.00 24.71
N LYS A 98 9.42 1.08 23.54
CA LYS A 98 7.95 1.04 23.44
C LYS A 98 7.40 -0.34 23.77
N ILE A 99 8.09 -1.41 23.35
CA ILE A 99 7.69 -2.79 23.61
C ILE A 99 7.82 -3.08 25.11
N ILE A 100 8.97 -2.75 25.70
CA ILE A 100 9.22 -2.92 27.13
C ILE A 100 8.16 -2.20 27.96
N ARG A 101 7.86 -0.93 27.62
CA ARG A 101 6.84 -0.14 28.31
C ARG A 101 5.46 -0.80 28.22
N ARG A 102 5.05 -1.22 27.03
CA ARG A 102 3.74 -1.85 26.79
C ARG A 102 3.63 -3.21 27.48
N ALA A 103 4.70 -3.99 27.49
CA ALA A 103 4.79 -5.26 28.19
C ALA A 103 4.62 -5.07 29.70
N ASN A 104 5.28 -4.07 30.28
CA ASN A 104 5.10 -3.71 31.69
C ASN A 104 3.68 -3.25 32.01
N GLU A 105 3.04 -2.46 31.14
CA GLU A 105 1.64 -2.03 31.30
C GLU A 105 0.64 -3.20 31.27
N THR A 106 0.97 -4.27 30.55
CA THR A 106 0.08 -5.45 30.35
C THR A 106 0.44 -6.64 31.23
N GLY A 107 1.60 -6.61 31.90
CA GLY A 107 2.12 -7.74 32.66
C GLY A 107 2.58 -8.91 31.77
N GLU A 108 2.90 -8.65 30.51
CA GLU A 108 3.37 -9.65 29.54
C GLU A 108 4.91 -9.66 29.45
N ASP A 109 5.48 -10.77 28.98
CA ASP A 109 6.88 -10.81 28.56
C ASP A 109 7.09 -9.98 27.27
N PRO A 110 8.09 -9.08 27.19
CA PRO A 110 8.30 -8.21 26.03
C PRO A 110 8.44 -8.93 24.68
N LEU A 111 9.16 -10.07 24.63
CA LEU A 111 9.37 -10.81 23.39
C LEU A 111 8.10 -11.57 22.97
N SER A 112 7.35 -12.07 23.94
CA SER A 112 6.04 -12.69 23.70
C SER A 112 5.03 -11.67 23.16
N LEU A 113 5.03 -10.45 23.72
CA LEU A 113 4.19 -9.35 23.25
C LEU A 113 4.56 -8.95 21.81
N SER A 114 5.84 -8.79 21.52
CA SER A 114 6.28 -8.40 20.19
C SER A 114 6.05 -9.49 19.15
N ASP A 115 6.27 -10.76 19.49
CA ASP A 115 5.94 -11.89 18.62
C ASP A 115 4.45 -11.90 18.23
N ARG A 116 3.55 -11.65 19.20
CA ARG A 116 2.12 -11.51 18.92
C ARG A 116 1.88 -10.39 17.91
N TYR A 117 2.40 -9.19 18.13
CA TYR A 117 2.16 -8.08 17.21
C TYR A 117 2.85 -8.21 15.84
N CYS A 118 3.96 -8.96 15.73
CA CYS A 118 4.51 -9.36 14.43
C CYS A 118 3.52 -10.23 13.65
N LYS A 119 2.89 -11.20 14.31
CA LYS A 119 1.84 -12.05 13.70
C LYS A 119 0.62 -11.24 13.31
N GLU A 120 0.13 -10.37 14.19
CA GLU A 120 -1.02 -9.50 13.90
C GLU A 120 -0.73 -8.54 12.73
N TYR A 121 0.50 -8.01 12.64
CA TYR A 121 0.93 -7.20 11.50
C TYR A 121 0.83 -7.99 10.20
N ASN A 122 1.31 -9.23 10.17
CA ASN A 122 1.26 -10.06 8.97
C ASN A 122 -0.17 -10.42 8.55
N VAL A 123 -1.08 -10.63 9.51
CA VAL A 123 -2.52 -10.76 9.22
C VAL A 123 -3.06 -9.50 8.56
N ASP A 124 -2.80 -8.32 9.14
CA ASP A 124 -3.28 -7.05 8.61
C ASP A 124 -2.73 -6.78 7.19
N MET A 125 -1.46 -7.10 6.92
CA MET A 125 -0.84 -6.93 5.60
C MET A 125 -1.37 -7.92 4.56
N ALA A 126 -1.66 -9.16 4.96
CA ALA A 126 -2.27 -10.17 4.10
C ALA A 126 -3.69 -9.76 3.69
N ASP A 127 -4.49 -9.23 4.62
CA ASP A 127 -5.82 -8.68 4.32
C ASP A 127 -5.74 -7.56 3.28
N LEU A 128 -4.73 -6.70 3.38
CA LEU A 128 -4.42 -5.63 2.44
C LEU A 128 -3.73 -6.11 1.14
N GLN A 129 -3.65 -7.42 0.91
CA GLN A 129 -3.06 -8.04 -0.28
C GLN A 129 -1.57 -7.69 -0.52
N CYS A 130 -0.84 -7.36 0.55
CA CYS A 130 0.61 -7.18 0.45
C CYS A 130 1.28 -8.55 0.33
N LEU A 131 2.22 -8.68 -0.61
CA LEU A 131 3.08 -9.87 -0.69
C LEU A 131 4.05 -9.91 0.49
N SER A 132 4.35 -11.13 0.94
CA SER A 132 5.39 -11.35 1.94
C SER A 132 6.77 -10.97 1.38
N PRO A 133 7.61 -10.31 2.17
CA PRO A 133 9.03 -10.14 1.87
C PRO A 133 9.74 -11.50 1.67
N THR A 134 10.86 -11.49 0.96
CA THR A 134 11.77 -12.64 0.88
C THR A 134 12.32 -13.01 2.26
N HIS A 135 12.64 -12.00 3.09
CA HIS A 135 13.11 -12.17 4.45
C HIS A 135 12.44 -11.16 5.40
N GLU A 136 12.05 -11.63 6.58
CA GLU A 136 11.46 -10.82 7.65
C GLU A 136 12.26 -10.92 8.96
N PRO A 137 13.49 -10.39 9.00
CA PRO A 137 14.38 -10.58 10.14
C PRO A 137 13.88 -9.88 11.41
N ARG A 138 14.12 -10.50 12.55
CA ARG A 138 13.80 -9.95 13.88
C ARG A 138 15.05 -9.48 14.58
N VAL A 139 14.98 -8.34 15.24
CA VAL A 139 16.13 -7.78 15.96
C VAL A 139 16.67 -8.75 17.00
N SER A 140 15.79 -9.40 17.76
CA SER A 140 16.16 -10.40 18.77
C SER A 140 16.97 -11.59 18.23
N GLU A 141 16.86 -11.89 16.94
CA GLU A 141 17.55 -12.99 16.24
C GLU A 141 18.88 -12.56 15.59
N HIS A 142 19.19 -11.26 15.59
CA HIS A 142 20.35 -10.67 14.91
C HIS A 142 21.31 -9.94 15.87
N MET A 143 21.33 -10.34 17.13
CA MET A 143 22.15 -9.71 18.16
C MET A 143 23.66 -9.82 17.88
N GLU A 144 24.13 -10.93 17.32
CA GLU A 144 25.54 -11.08 16.97
C GLU A 144 25.93 -10.20 15.78
N ASP A 145 25.11 -10.14 14.72
CA ASP A 145 25.35 -9.25 13.58
C ASP A 145 25.43 -7.77 14.04
N ILE A 146 24.58 -7.38 15.00
CA ILE A 146 24.59 -6.05 15.61
C ILE A 146 25.88 -5.82 16.40
N LYS A 147 26.27 -6.73 17.30
CA LYS A 147 27.49 -6.58 18.11
C LYS A 147 28.73 -6.51 17.22
N ASP A 148 28.78 -7.30 16.16
CA ASP A 148 29.89 -7.28 15.20
C ASP A 148 30.00 -5.93 14.50
N MET A 149 28.87 -5.36 14.05
CA MET A 149 28.86 -4.04 13.42
C MET A 149 29.28 -2.93 14.40
N ILE A 150 28.79 -2.96 15.63
CA ILE A 150 29.19 -1.98 16.65
C ILE A 150 30.70 -2.08 16.94
N THR A 151 31.23 -3.31 17.01
CA THR A 151 32.67 -3.54 17.19
C THR A 151 33.47 -2.89 16.06
N GLN A 152 33.08 -3.09 14.80
CA GLN A 152 33.73 -2.46 13.64
C GLN A 152 33.67 -0.92 13.70
N ILE A 153 32.52 -0.36 14.11
CA ILE A 153 32.36 1.10 14.26
C ILE A 153 33.31 1.66 15.33
N ILE A 154 33.47 0.96 16.46
CA ILE A 154 34.41 1.36 17.53
C ILE A 154 35.86 1.22 17.06
N GLU A 155 36.22 0.12 16.42
CA GLU A 155 37.58 -0.14 15.92
C GLU A 155 38.05 0.92 14.92
N LYS A 156 37.11 1.48 14.14
CA LYS A 156 37.34 2.59 13.22
C LYS A 156 37.18 3.98 13.85
N ASP A 157 37.12 4.04 15.18
CA ASP A 157 37.08 5.26 15.98
C ASP A 157 35.79 6.11 15.79
N PHE A 158 34.72 5.56 15.21
CA PHE A 158 33.41 6.22 15.06
C PHE A 158 32.47 5.96 16.24
N GLY A 159 32.80 5.03 17.13
CA GLY A 159 32.00 4.69 18.31
C GLY A 159 32.79 4.84 19.61
N TYR A 160 32.10 5.10 20.72
CA TYR A 160 32.74 5.15 22.04
C TYR A 160 31.82 4.61 23.14
N VAL A 161 32.43 4.03 24.18
CA VAL A 161 31.75 3.41 25.33
C VAL A 161 31.70 4.39 26.50
N VAL A 162 30.56 4.49 27.19
CA VAL A 162 30.39 5.22 28.46
C VAL A 162 29.45 4.45 29.36
N ASP A 163 29.91 4.00 30.52
CA ASP A 163 29.11 3.29 31.54
C ASP A 163 28.26 2.12 30.99
N GLY A 164 28.80 1.41 29.99
CA GLY A 164 28.15 0.28 29.32
C GLY A 164 27.21 0.65 28.15
N ASP A 165 26.88 1.93 27.99
CA ASP A 165 26.28 2.43 26.75
C ASP A 165 27.37 2.58 25.67
N VAL A 166 26.99 2.40 24.41
CA VAL A 166 27.85 2.69 23.26
C VAL A 166 27.17 3.74 22.40
N PHE A 167 27.88 4.81 22.07
CA PHE A 167 27.40 5.91 21.25
C PHE A 167 28.17 5.99 19.93
N PHE A 168 27.49 6.44 18.88
CA PHE A 168 28.10 6.88 17.62
C PHE A 168 28.52 8.34 17.73
N ALA A 169 29.77 8.65 17.40
CA ALA A 169 30.33 10.00 17.38
C ALA A 169 30.01 10.69 16.04
N VAL A 170 28.96 11.51 16.04
CA VAL A 170 28.44 12.14 14.80
C VAL A 170 29.42 13.15 14.19
N ASP A 171 30.20 13.83 15.03
CA ASP A 171 31.24 14.79 14.62
C ASP A 171 32.35 14.15 13.77
N LYS A 172 32.58 12.85 13.93
CA LYS A 172 33.56 12.10 13.15
C LYS A 172 33.08 11.70 11.77
N PHE A 173 31.80 11.86 11.44
CA PHE A 173 31.23 11.54 10.14
C PHE A 173 30.88 12.82 9.35
N PRO A 174 31.79 13.35 8.49
CA PRO A 174 31.61 14.66 7.85
C PRO A 174 30.39 14.76 6.93
N ASN A 175 29.90 13.63 6.43
CA ASN A 175 28.77 13.53 5.51
C ASN A 175 27.41 13.38 6.21
N TYR A 176 27.37 13.48 7.54
CA TYR A 176 26.13 13.36 8.31
C TYR A 176 25.15 14.49 7.97
N GLY A 177 23.92 14.14 7.61
CA GLY A 177 22.88 15.09 7.20
C GLY A 177 22.69 15.17 5.68
N ASN A 178 23.45 14.41 4.89
CA ASN A 178 23.36 14.44 3.42
C ASN A 178 22.01 13.93 2.91
N LEU A 179 21.41 12.91 3.53
CA LEU A 179 20.12 12.38 3.10
C LEU A 179 18.99 13.37 3.40
N SER A 180 18.94 13.87 4.64
CA SER A 180 17.91 14.78 5.13
C SER A 180 18.08 16.21 4.63
N GLY A 181 19.30 16.61 4.28
CA GLY A 181 19.69 18.00 4.03
C GLY A 181 19.71 18.87 5.29
N GLN A 182 19.62 18.28 6.50
CA GLN A 182 19.74 19.00 7.75
C GLN A 182 21.23 19.22 8.08
N ARG A 183 21.64 20.49 8.23
CA ARG A 183 23.00 20.81 8.69
C ARG A 183 23.11 20.49 10.19
N GLN A 184 24.26 19.97 10.63
CA GLN A 184 24.53 19.67 12.04
C GLN A 184 24.27 20.88 12.97
N GLU A 185 24.58 22.10 12.51
CA GLU A 185 24.35 23.36 13.25
C GLU A 185 22.86 23.67 13.52
N ASN A 186 21.94 23.14 12.71
CA ASN A 186 20.50 23.33 12.85
C ASN A 186 19.83 22.23 13.69
N ASN A 187 20.57 21.16 14.01
CA ASN A 187 20.10 20.08 14.86
C ASN A 187 20.20 20.48 16.33
N ARG A 188 19.21 21.23 16.81
CA ARG A 188 19.03 21.43 18.25
C ARG A 188 18.59 20.11 18.88
N ALA A 189 19.57 19.32 19.30
CA ALA A 189 19.35 18.22 20.23
C ALA A 189 18.71 18.80 21.51
N GLY A 190 17.42 18.57 21.71
CA GLY A 190 16.72 19.06 22.91
C GLY A 190 15.21 19.31 22.80
N GLU A 191 14.59 19.30 21.60
CA GLU A 191 13.16 19.63 21.52
C GLU A 191 12.20 18.50 21.94
N ARG A 192 12.67 17.26 22.14
CA ARG A 192 11.79 16.12 22.52
C ARG A 192 12.31 15.15 23.59
N VAL A 193 13.61 15.14 23.92
CA VAL A 193 14.20 14.23 24.92
C VAL A 193 15.27 14.98 25.71
N ALA A 194 15.38 14.69 27.02
CA ALA A 194 16.44 15.25 27.87
C ALA A 194 17.82 14.93 27.30
N VAL A 195 18.70 15.92 27.23
CA VAL A 195 20.08 15.76 26.76
C VAL A 195 20.82 14.87 27.76
N ASP A 196 21.32 13.72 27.31
CA ASP A 196 22.20 12.88 28.11
C ASP A 196 23.58 13.55 28.19
N SER A 197 23.91 14.08 29.38
CA SER A 197 25.15 14.81 29.63
C SER A 197 26.42 13.97 29.49
N ARG A 198 26.29 12.64 29.37
CA ARG A 198 27.41 11.72 29.14
C ARG A 198 27.86 11.69 27.68
N LYS A 199 27.05 12.21 26.76
CA LYS A 199 27.41 12.28 25.34
C LYS A 199 28.48 13.33 25.09
N ARG A 200 29.43 13.04 24.22
CA ARG A 200 30.47 13.99 23.81
C ARG A 200 29.87 15.10 22.95
N ASN A 201 28.91 14.74 22.10
CA ASN A 201 28.12 15.65 21.30
C ASN A 201 26.61 15.37 21.53
N PRO A 202 25.76 16.40 21.74
CA PRO A 202 24.32 16.20 21.89
C PRO A 202 23.62 15.45 20.75
N SER A 203 24.18 15.48 19.53
CA SER A 203 23.69 14.75 18.37
C SER A 203 24.09 13.26 18.34
N ASP A 204 25.02 12.83 19.20
CA ASP A 204 25.43 11.43 19.29
C ASP A 204 24.23 10.54 19.64
N PHE A 205 24.17 9.36 19.02
CA PHE A 205 23.06 8.44 19.20
C PHE A 205 23.55 7.07 19.66
N ALA A 206 22.70 6.35 20.41
CA ALA A 206 23.06 5.07 20.98
C ALA A 206 23.14 3.99 19.89
N LEU A 207 24.24 3.25 19.89
CA LEU A 207 24.43 1.98 19.20
C LEU A 207 24.02 0.81 20.09
N TRP A 208 24.40 0.87 21.37
CA TRP A 208 24.05 -0.10 22.40
C TRP A 208 23.63 0.65 23.66
N LYS A 209 22.58 0.17 24.32
CA LYS A 209 22.04 0.73 25.56
C LYS A 209 22.25 -0.26 26.70
N ALA A 210 22.92 0.18 27.76
CA ALA A 210 23.08 -0.63 28.96
C ALA A 210 21.72 -1.02 29.55
N ALA A 211 21.61 -2.26 30.02
CA ALA A 211 20.36 -2.79 30.54
C ALA A 211 19.98 -2.11 31.85
N LYS A 212 18.71 -1.71 31.98
CA LYS A 212 18.13 -1.34 33.26
C LYS A 212 17.60 -2.59 33.99
N PRO A 213 17.51 -2.58 35.33
CA PRO A 213 16.94 -3.70 36.08
C PRO A 213 15.55 -4.09 35.56
N GLY A 214 15.38 -5.37 35.23
CA GLY A 214 14.12 -5.93 34.72
C GLY A 214 13.87 -5.76 33.22
N GLU A 215 14.74 -5.05 32.47
CA GLU A 215 14.64 -4.99 31.01
C GLU A 215 15.25 -6.24 30.34
N PRO A 216 14.71 -6.67 29.17
CA PRO A 216 15.36 -7.70 28.36
C PRO A 216 16.76 -7.25 27.96
N SER A 217 17.73 -8.16 28.06
CA SER A 217 19.14 -7.85 27.87
C SER A 217 19.95 -9.05 27.37
N TRP A 218 20.97 -8.74 26.59
CA TRP A 218 21.94 -9.68 26.02
C TRP A 218 23.34 -9.33 26.50
N ASP A 219 24.19 -10.36 26.64
CA ASP A 219 25.60 -10.16 26.95
C ASP A 219 26.34 -9.56 25.74
N SER A 220 27.23 -8.62 26.00
CA SER A 220 28.07 -7.98 24.97
C SER A 220 29.45 -7.62 25.54
N PRO A 221 30.44 -7.29 24.69
CA PRO A 221 31.74 -6.80 25.15
C PRO A 221 31.69 -5.55 26.03
N TRP A 222 30.58 -4.79 25.97
CA TRP A 222 30.36 -3.56 26.73
C TRP A 222 29.47 -3.76 27.96
N GLY A 223 29.14 -5.01 28.30
CA GLY A 223 28.23 -5.37 29.37
C GLY A 223 26.81 -5.72 28.88
N ARG A 224 25.93 -6.05 29.81
CA ARG A 224 24.54 -6.43 29.48
C ARG A 224 23.76 -5.24 28.96
N GLY A 225 23.07 -5.41 27.85
CA GLY A 225 22.29 -4.34 27.23
C GLY A 225 21.47 -4.81 26.06
N ARG A 226 21.12 -3.87 25.18
CA ARG A 226 20.30 -4.09 23.99
C ARG A 226 20.64 -3.06 22.91
N PRO A 227 20.33 -3.32 21.64
CA PRO A 227 20.59 -2.38 20.57
C PRO A 227 19.89 -1.02 20.76
N GLY A 228 20.48 0.01 20.19
CA GLY A 228 19.77 1.25 19.86
C GLY A 228 19.00 1.10 18.54
N TRP A 229 17.87 1.80 18.40
CA TRP A 229 16.94 1.63 17.29
C TRP A 229 17.57 1.61 15.87
N HIS A 230 18.60 2.41 15.64
CA HIS A 230 19.19 2.58 14.31
C HIS A 230 20.10 1.42 13.88
N ILE A 231 20.88 0.85 14.82
CA ILE A 231 21.92 -0.15 14.48
C ILE A 231 21.32 -1.45 13.96
N GLU A 232 20.09 -1.72 14.35
CA GLU A 232 19.26 -2.86 13.96
C GLU A 232 19.19 -2.98 12.43
N CYS A 233 18.72 -1.93 11.76
CA CYS A 233 18.49 -1.94 10.33
C CYS A 233 19.80 -1.94 9.53
N SER A 234 20.83 -1.24 10.00
CA SER A 234 22.17 -1.31 9.41
C SER A 234 22.73 -2.73 9.41
N ALA A 235 22.70 -3.41 10.55
CA ALA A 235 23.23 -4.76 10.69
C ALA A 235 22.42 -5.79 9.88
N MET A 236 21.09 -5.76 9.98
CA MET A 236 20.23 -6.70 9.27
C MET A 236 20.29 -6.47 7.75
N SER A 237 20.23 -5.22 7.27
CA SER A 237 20.32 -4.96 5.83
C SER A 237 21.66 -5.45 5.25
N ALA A 238 22.77 -5.20 5.96
CA ALA A 238 24.09 -5.70 5.56
C ALA A 238 24.16 -7.23 5.55
N ARG A 239 23.52 -7.91 6.52
CA ARG A 239 23.48 -9.37 6.60
C ARG A 239 22.81 -10.01 5.39
N TYR A 240 21.67 -9.48 4.95
CA TYR A 240 20.88 -10.08 3.87
C TYR A 240 21.25 -9.56 2.48
N LEU A 241 21.73 -8.32 2.36
CA LEU A 241 21.93 -7.64 1.07
C LEU A 241 23.36 -7.12 0.85
N SER A 242 24.29 -7.35 1.79
CA SER A 242 25.60 -6.68 1.90
C SER A 242 25.50 -5.19 2.23
N PHE A 243 26.64 -4.54 2.46
CA PHE A 243 26.72 -3.08 2.64
C PHE A 243 26.37 -2.28 1.37
N SER A 244 26.23 -2.93 0.21
CA SER A 244 25.99 -2.26 -1.08
C SER A 244 24.81 -2.89 -1.81
N PHE A 245 23.64 -2.25 -1.74
CA PHE A 245 22.39 -2.75 -2.35
C PHE A 245 21.57 -1.65 -3.04
N ASP A 246 20.52 -2.03 -3.76
CA ASP A 246 19.85 -1.15 -4.70
C ASP A 246 18.91 -0.14 -4.02
N ILE A 247 17.95 -0.62 -3.21
CA ILE A 247 16.85 0.19 -2.70
C ILE A 247 16.76 0.11 -1.18
N HIS A 248 16.72 1.26 -0.50
CA HIS A 248 16.32 1.38 0.89
C HIS A 248 15.04 2.21 1.01
N GLY A 249 14.01 1.64 1.63
CA GLY A 249 12.67 2.23 1.75
C GLY A 249 12.22 2.51 3.18
N GLY A 250 11.35 3.49 3.36
CA GLY A 250 10.65 3.74 4.62
C GLY A 250 9.63 4.88 4.57
N GLY A 251 9.04 5.23 5.71
CA GLY A 251 8.20 6.42 5.85
C GLY A 251 9.03 7.71 5.75
N LEU A 252 8.40 8.83 5.35
CA LEU A 252 9.07 10.14 5.28
C LEU A 252 9.72 10.56 6.61
N ASP A 253 9.17 10.16 7.75
CA ASP A 253 9.71 10.38 9.09
C ASP A 253 10.99 9.60 9.38
N LEU A 254 11.28 8.55 8.61
CA LEU A 254 12.51 7.77 8.77
C LEU A 254 13.71 8.43 8.09
N ILE A 255 13.53 9.42 7.19
CA ILE A 255 14.66 10.17 6.62
C ILE A 255 15.59 10.67 7.71
N PHE A 256 15.02 11.26 8.77
CA PHE A 256 15.78 11.75 9.91
C PHE A 256 15.04 11.50 11.23
N PRO A 257 15.71 10.96 12.26
CA PRO A 257 17.14 10.61 12.28
C PRO A 257 17.46 9.21 11.74
N HIS A 258 16.45 8.36 11.49
CA HIS A 258 16.67 6.91 11.36
C HIS A 258 17.61 6.50 10.20
N HIS A 259 17.22 6.76 8.96
CA HIS A 259 18.00 6.41 7.77
C HIS A 259 19.32 7.20 7.68
N GLU A 260 19.36 8.45 8.17
CA GLU A 260 20.61 9.22 8.28
C GLU A 260 21.62 8.53 9.20
N ASN A 261 21.15 8.00 10.34
CA ASN A 261 21.97 7.23 11.27
C ASN A 261 22.41 5.91 10.67
N GLU A 262 21.55 5.24 9.90
CA GLU A 262 21.91 3.98 9.23
C GLU A 262 23.01 4.16 8.19
N ILE A 263 22.96 5.25 7.41
CA ILE A 263 24.04 5.62 6.49
C ILE A 263 25.34 5.80 7.27
N ALA A 264 25.32 6.58 8.35
CA ALA A 264 26.50 6.85 9.16
C ALA A 264 27.10 5.57 9.77
N GLN A 265 26.26 4.71 10.33
CA GLN A 265 26.66 3.42 10.90
C GLN A 265 27.26 2.49 9.84
N SER A 266 26.56 2.32 8.72
CA SER A 266 26.96 1.40 7.65
C SER A 266 28.26 1.86 6.98
N CYS A 267 28.41 3.17 6.72
CA CYS A 267 29.64 3.73 6.17
C CYS A 267 30.81 3.70 7.16
N ALA A 268 30.55 3.89 8.46
CA ALA A 268 31.57 3.74 9.50
C ALA A 268 32.04 2.28 9.59
N ALA A 269 31.13 1.30 9.50
CA ALA A 269 31.50 -0.12 9.51
C ALA A 269 32.20 -0.55 8.21
N CYS A 270 31.75 -0.08 7.04
CA CYS A 270 32.29 -0.40 5.72
C CYS A 270 32.34 0.85 4.83
N GLU A 271 33.54 1.27 4.42
CA GLU A 271 33.73 2.52 3.65
C GLU A 271 33.06 2.46 2.27
N GLU A 272 32.94 1.26 1.70
CA GLU A 272 32.30 0.99 0.41
C GLU A 272 30.76 0.88 0.50
N SER A 273 30.19 1.06 1.69
CA SER A 273 28.75 1.04 1.91
C SER A 273 28.02 2.01 0.98
N ASN A 274 27.03 1.50 0.24
CA ASN A 274 26.32 2.29 -0.75
C ASN A 274 24.94 1.73 -1.08
N VAL A 275 23.90 2.48 -0.70
CA VAL A 275 22.53 2.30 -1.19
C VAL A 275 22.32 3.20 -2.41
N SER A 276 21.86 2.64 -3.54
CA SER A 276 21.69 3.42 -4.77
C SER A 276 20.45 4.33 -4.74
N TYR A 277 19.32 3.86 -4.21
CA TYR A 277 18.05 4.59 -4.20
C TYR A 277 17.42 4.60 -2.80
N TRP A 278 17.23 5.79 -2.26
CA TRP A 278 16.46 6.00 -1.03
C TRP A 278 15.04 6.43 -1.38
N MET A 279 14.04 5.63 -1.01
CA MET A 279 12.64 5.86 -1.36
C MET A 279 11.79 6.07 -0.10
N HIS A 280 10.99 7.13 -0.07
CA HIS A 280 10.18 7.45 1.12
C HIS A 280 8.72 7.75 0.77
N ASN A 281 7.78 7.08 1.45
CA ASN A 281 6.35 7.36 1.29
C ASN A 281 5.90 8.57 2.13
N GLY A 282 4.94 9.32 1.61
CA GLY A 282 4.35 10.47 2.29
C GLY A 282 3.55 10.08 3.54
N HIS A 283 3.38 11.04 4.45
CA HIS A 283 2.58 10.87 5.65
C HIS A 283 1.09 10.70 5.35
N VAL A 284 0.39 10.10 6.30
CA VAL A 284 -1.07 10.14 6.35
C VAL A 284 -1.50 11.17 7.40
N THR A 285 -2.39 12.07 7.01
CA THR A 285 -3.06 13.04 7.88
C THR A 285 -4.53 12.66 8.04
N ASN A 286 -5.19 13.16 9.07
CA ASN A 286 -6.63 13.06 9.25
C ASN A 286 -7.21 14.47 9.29
N ASN A 287 -8.07 14.84 8.33
CA ASN A 287 -8.59 16.20 8.17
C ASN A 287 -7.50 17.30 8.21
N ASN A 288 -6.38 17.07 7.52
CA ASN A 288 -5.17 17.91 7.48
C ASN A 288 -4.39 18.03 8.81
N GLU A 289 -4.77 17.28 9.85
CA GLU A 289 -3.98 17.15 11.08
C GLU A 289 -3.11 15.90 11.07
N LYS A 290 -1.94 15.96 11.71
CA LYS A 290 -1.08 14.80 11.86
C LYS A 290 -1.79 13.76 12.75
N MET A 291 -1.85 12.51 12.29
CA MET A 291 -2.39 11.43 13.12
C MET A 291 -1.47 11.15 14.32
N SER A 292 -2.05 11.07 15.51
CA SER A 292 -1.35 10.62 16.71
C SER A 292 -2.32 10.00 17.71
N LYS A 293 -1.84 9.02 18.50
CA LYS A 293 -2.64 8.41 19.57
C LYS A 293 -3.13 9.45 20.58
N SER A 294 -2.32 10.47 20.88
CA SER A 294 -2.64 11.55 21.82
C SER A 294 -3.75 12.48 21.35
N LEU A 295 -3.94 12.65 20.04
CA LEU A 295 -5.01 13.49 19.48
C LEU A 295 -6.32 12.72 19.25
N GLY A 296 -6.36 11.42 19.56
CA GLY A 296 -7.55 10.57 19.35
C GLY A 296 -7.95 10.40 17.88
N ASN A 297 -7.14 10.90 16.94
CA ASN A 297 -7.40 10.94 15.50
C ASN A 297 -6.66 9.82 14.74
N PHE A 298 -6.28 8.77 15.46
CA PHE A 298 -5.51 7.61 15.01
C PHE A 298 -6.45 6.41 14.78
N PHE A 299 -6.39 5.81 13.60
CA PHE A 299 -7.18 4.62 13.26
C PHE A 299 -6.29 3.43 12.94
N THR A 300 -6.54 2.32 13.62
CA THR A 300 -5.95 1.02 13.27
C THR A 300 -6.50 0.55 11.93
N ILE A 301 -5.76 -0.33 11.25
CA ILE A 301 -6.23 -0.98 10.02
C ILE A 301 -7.55 -1.71 10.30
N ARG A 302 -7.62 -2.43 11.42
CA ARG A 302 -8.80 -3.21 11.84
C ARG A 302 -10.04 -2.37 12.07
N GLN A 303 -9.92 -1.24 12.75
CA GLN A 303 -11.07 -0.32 12.93
C GLN A 303 -11.63 0.17 11.60
N ILE A 304 -10.79 0.34 10.58
CA ILE A 304 -11.24 0.70 9.23
C ILE A 304 -11.85 -0.53 8.55
N THR A 305 -11.19 -1.68 8.59
CA THR A 305 -11.62 -2.90 7.89
C THR A 305 -12.83 -3.59 8.52
N GLU A 306 -13.19 -3.24 9.76
CA GLU A 306 -14.49 -3.55 10.35
C GLU A 306 -15.64 -2.99 9.51
N ARG A 307 -15.47 -1.77 8.98
CA ARG A 307 -16.51 -1.01 8.27
C ARG A 307 -16.34 -0.97 6.75
N TYR A 308 -15.12 -1.18 6.25
CA TYR A 308 -14.81 -1.15 4.83
C TYR A 308 -14.07 -2.43 4.42
N HIS A 309 -14.25 -2.86 3.18
CA HIS A 309 -13.49 -4.00 2.66
C HIS A 309 -11.98 -3.65 2.60
N PRO A 310 -11.05 -4.56 2.91
CA PRO A 310 -9.61 -4.30 2.81
C PRO A 310 -9.17 -3.76 1.44
N LEU A 311 -9.73 -4.28 0.35
CA LEU A 311 -9.53 -3.72 -1.01
C LEU A 311 -9.99 -2.26 -1.18
N ALA A 312 -11.04 -1.82 -0.48
CA ALA A 312 -11.45 -0.41 -0.52
C ALA A 312 -10.41 0.47 0.15
N LEU A 313 -9.85 0.02 1.28
CA LEU A 313 -8.74 0.70 1.95
C LEU A 313 -7.47 0.69 1.07
N ARG A 314 -7.13 -0.44 0.45
CA ARG A 314 -6.02 -0.52 -0.50
C ARG A 314 -6.22 0.44 -1.67
N TYR A 315 -7.40 0.43 -2.31
CA TYR A 315 -7.76 1.33 -3.40
C TYR A 315 -7.59 2.79 -2.99
N PHE A 316 -8.12 3.17 -1.82
CA PHE A 316 -7.96 4.52 -1.27
C PHE A 316 -6.47 4.91 -1.14
N LEU A 317 -5.64 4.01 -0.60
CA LEU A 317 -4.22 4.26 -0.39
C LEU A 317 -3.44 4.34 -1.71
N ILE A 318 -3.79 3.60 -2.76
CA ILE A 318 -3.09 3.67 -4.05
C ILE A 318 -3.64 4.77 -4.97
N ASN A 319 -4.78 5.38 -4.65
CA ASN A 319 -5.36 6.48 -5.40
C ASN A 319 -4.64 7.83 -5.18
N ALA A 320 -3.54 7.84 -4.43
CA ALA A 320 -2.62 8.96 -4.30
C ALA A 320 -1.18 8.50 -4.50
N HIS A 321 -0.40 9.26 -5.26
CA HIS A 321 1.03 8.99 -5.46
C HIS A 321 1.74 8.73 -4.12
N TYR A 322 2.56 7.67 -4.02
CA TYR A 322 3.07 7.15 -2.74
C TYR A 322 3.83 8.19 -1.89
N ARG A 323 4.55 9.11 -2.54
CA ARG A 323 5.29 10.23 -1.92
C ARG A 323 4.42 11.39 -1.44
N SER A 324 3.21 11.54 -1.96
CA SER A 324 2.33 12.64 -1.58
C SER A 324 1.75 12.40 -0.18
N PRO A 325 1.55 13.46 0.62
CA PRO A 325 0.70 13.38 1.80
C PRO A 325 -0.67 12.86 1.41
N LEU A 326 -1.23 11.97 2.22
CA LEU A 326 -2.55 11.41 2.01
C LEU A 326 -3.46 11.85 3.17
N ASN A 327 -4.52 12.58 2.84
CA ASN A 327 -5.52 12.95 3.81
C ASN A 327 -6.59 11.86 3.93
N TYR A 328 -6.76 11.28 5.12
CA TYR A 328 -7.85 10.37 5.42
C TYR A 328 -9.18 11.13 5.46
N SER A 329 -10.15 10.63 4.70
CA SER A 329 -11.52 11.13 4.69
C SER A 329 -12.49 9.96 4.46
N VAL A 330 -13.53 9.91 5.28
CA VAL A 330 -14.61 8.91 5.15
C VAL A 330 -15.26 8.99 3.76
N VAL A 331 -15.46 10.19 3.22
CA VAL A 331 -16.06 10.38 1.88
C VAL A 331 -15.18 9.78 0.79
N GLN A 332 -13.86 9.95 0.88
CA GLN A 332 -12.92 9.35 -0.07
C GLN A 332 -12.89 7.82 0.04
N LEU A 333 -13.05 7.29 1.25
CA LEU A 333 -13.10 5.85 1.48
C LEU A 333 -14.43 5.23 1.00
N GLU A 334 -15.57 5.93 1.12
CA GLU A 334 -16.83 5.53 0.49
C GLU A 334 -16.69 5.49 -1.03
N GLY A 335 -16.08 6.52 -1.63
CA GLY A 335 -15.81 6.55 -3.06
C GLY A 335 -14.88 5.41 -3.52
N ALA A 336 -13.89 5.06 -2.69
CA ALA A 336 -13.04 3.89 -2.94
C ALA A 336 -13.85 2.58 -2.88
N SER A 337 -14.73 2.43 -1.88
CA SER A 337 -15.62 1.26 -1.77
C SER A 337 -16.55 1.11 -2.97
N GLU A 338 -17.13 2.20 -3.45
CA GLU A 338 -17.98 2.20 -4.66
C GLU A 338 -17.16 1.85 -5.91
N SER A 339 -15.94 2.39 -6.04
CA SER A 339 -15.05 2.10 -7.16
C SER A 339 -14.68 0.62 -7.22
N VAL A 340 -14.33 0.02 -6.08
CA VAL A 340 -14.03 -1.42 -5.99
C VAL A 340 -15.28 -2.24 -6.33
N PHE A 341 -16.45 -1.88 -5.81
CA PHE A 341 -17.69 -2.56 -6.17
C PHE A 341 -17.94 -2.53 -7.69
N TYR A 342 -17.76 -1.37 -8.34
CA TYR A 342 -17.92 -1.23 -9.79
C TYR A 342 -16.96 -2.12 -10.59
N ILE A 343 -15.69 -2.18 -10.19
CA ILE A 343 -14.68 -3.07 -10.80
C ILE A 343 -15.14 -4.52 -10.72
N TYR A 344 -15.47 -4.98 -9.51
CA TYR A 344 -15.82 -6.37 -9.27
C TYR A 344 -17.15 -6.77 -9.88
N GLN A 345 -18.14 -5.86 -9.90
CA GLN A 345 -19.42 -6.11 -10.58
C GLN A 345 -19.20 -6.26 -12.08
N THR A 346 -18.37 -5.40 -12.69
CA THR A 346 -18.02 -5.48 -14.11
C THR A 346 -17.32 -6.81 -14.44
N LEU A 347 -16.39 -7.25 -13.59
CA LEU A 347 -15.70 -8.54 -13.75
C LEU A 347 -16.63 -9.73 -13.53
N LYS A 348 -17.55 -9.65 -12.56
CA LYS A 348 -18.53 -10.71 -12.31
C LYS A 348 -19.50 -10.87 -13.47
N ASP A 349 -20.05 -9.76 -13.97
CA ASP A 349 -20.95 -9.77 -15.13
C ASP A 349 -20.23 -10.31 -16.39
N CYS A 350 -18.93 -10.01 -16.52
CA CYS A 350 -18.05 -10.56 -17.57
C CYS A 350 -17.91 -12.08 -17.45
N GLU A 351 -17.57 -12.58 -16.25
CA GLU A 351 -17.46 -14.01 -15.94
C GLU A 351 -18.77 -14.76 -16.23
N ASP A 352 -19.91 -14.21 -15.81
CA ASP A 352 -21.22 -14.82 -16.02
C ASP A 352 -21.57 -14.90 -17.52
N ALA A 353 -21.33 -13.82 -18.26
CA ALA A 353 -21.56 -13.81 -19.70
C ALA A 353 -20.65 -14.82 -20.43
N LEU A 354 -19.36 -14.91 -20.07
CA LEU A 354 -18.43 -15.84 -20.69
C LEU A 354 -18.78 -17.30 -20.36
N SER A 355 -19.21 -17.59 -19.13
CA SER A 355 -19.61 -18.94 -18.71
C SER A 355 -20.83 -19.44 -19.48
N GLN A 356 -21.82 -18.57 -19.73
CA GLN A 356 -23.00 -18.89 -20.55
C GLN A 356 -22.65 -19.14 -22.04
N LEU A 357 -21.48 -18.70 -22.49
CA LEU A 357 -21.07 -18.71 -23.90
C LEU A 357 -19.99 -19.76 -24.23
N GLN A 358 -19.34 -20.34 -23.20
CA GLN A 358 -18.39 -21.44 -23.38
C GLN A 358 -19.04 -22.69 -24.00
N GLU A 359 -20.37 -22.85 -23.91
CA GLU A 359 -21.12 -23.90 -24.61
C GLU A 359 -21.27 -23.65 -26.13
N GLU A 360 -21.15 -22.40 -26.61
CA GLU A 360 -21.35 -22.02 -28.02
C GLU A 360 -20.05 -22.02 -28.86
N CYS A 361 -18.88 -21.77 -28.25
CA CYS A 361 -17.62 -21.46 -28.94
C CYS A 361 -16.72 -22.68 -29.28
N ILE A 362 -16.93 -23.86 -28.68
CA ILE A 362 -16.02 -25.02 -28.82
C ILE A 362 -16.14 -25.74 -30.19
N LYS A 363 -17.12 -25.39 -31.03
CA LYS A 363 -17.44 -26.18 -32.25
C LYS A 363 -16.75 -25.76 -33.55
N ASP A 364 -16.08 -24.61 -33.63
CA ASP A 364 -15.40 -24.15 -34.85
C ASP A 364 -13.96 -23.77 -34.52
N GLY A 365 -12.98 -24.60 -34.90
CA GLY A 365 -11.55 -24.47 -34.57
C GLY A 365 -10.80 -23.26 -35.17
N LYS A 366 -11.48 -22.13 -35.40
CA LYS A 366 -10.87 -20.84 -35.79
C LYS A 366 -11.04 -19.84 -34.64
N GLN A 367 -9.93 -19.44 -34.02
CA GLN A 367 -9.96 -18.32 -33.07
C GLN A 367 -10.43 -17.04 -33.78
N PRO A 368 -11.52 -16.40 -33.32
CA PRO A 368 -11.95 -15.12 -33.87
C PRO A 368 -10.83 -14.08 -33.68
N GLN A 369 -10.57 -13.25 -34.68
CA GLN A 369 -9.62 -12.15 -34.50
C GLN A 369 -10.22 -11.07 -33.61
N THR A 370 -9.43 -10.57 -32.65
CA THR A 370 -9.85 -9.45 -31.80
C THR A 370 -10.18 -8.21 -32.65
N PRO A 371 -11.39 -7.65 -32.53
CA PRO A 371 -11.81 -6.43 -33.22
C PRO A 371 -10.86 -5.24 -32.99
N PRO A 372 -10.75 -4.31 -33.96
CA PRO A 372 -9.87 -3.15 -33.86
C PRO A 372 -10.08 -2.32 -32.58
N ASP A 373 -11.34 -2.11 -32.19
CA ASP A 373 -11.71 -1.25 -31.06
C ASP A 373 -11.17 -1.80 -29.73
N ALA A 374 -11.28 -3.12 -29.52
CA ALA A 374 -10.73 -3.80 -28.35
C ALA A 374 -9.20 -3.78 -28.36
N LYS A 375 -8.56 -3.98 -29.52
CA LYS A 375 -7.09 -3.86 -29.65
C LYS A 375 -6.60 -2.44 -29.30
N VAL A 376 -7.32 -1.40 -29.72
CA VAL A 376 -6.99 0.00 -29.39
C VAL A 376 -7.14 0.24 -27.89
N CYS A 377 -8.23 -0.22 -27.29
CA CYS A 377 -8.46 -0.12 -25.85
C CYS A 377 -7.34 -0.79 -25.04
N ILE A 378 -6.99 -2.04 -25.37
CA ILE A 378 -5.91 -2.80 -24.73
C ILE A 378 -4.57 -2.07 -24.88
N LYS A 379 -4.25 -1.59 -26.09
CA LYS A 379 -2.99 -0.86 -26.33
C LYS A 379 -2.92 0.44 -25.53
N ASN A 380 -4.04 1.17 -25.41
CA ASN A 380 -4.10 2.39 -24.62
C ASN A 380 -3.93 2.09 -23.13
N LEU A 381 -4.60 1.06 -22.62
CA LEU A 381 -4.46 0.61 -21.23
C LEU A 381 -3.02 0.20 -20.92
N GLN A 382 -2.41 -0.65 -21.75
CA GLN A 382 -1.02 -1.07 -21.60
C GLN A 382 -0.05 0.12 -21.60
N LYS A 383 -0.22 1.04 -22.56
CA LYS A 383 0.64 2.20 -22.69
C LYS A 383 0.50 3.13 -21.49
N GLU A 384 -0.73 3.49 -21.10
CA GLU A 384 -0.96 4.37 -19.96
C GLU A 384 -0.45 3.75 -18.67
N PHE A 385 -0.78 2.47 -18.42
CA PHE A 385 -0.26 1.74 -17.26
C PHE A 385 1.27 1.75 -17.20
N GLN A 386 1.94 1.39 -18.31
CA GLN A 386 3.39 1.38 -18.39
C GLN A 386 3.99 2.78 -18.17
N ASP A 387 3.45 3.80 -18.85
CA ASP A 387 3.96 5.17 -18.77
C ASP A 387 3.84 5.72 -17.35
N LYS A 388 2.72 5.45 -16.66
CA LYS A 388 2.48 5.92 -15.28
C LYS A 388 3.26 5.15 -14.22
N MET A 389 3.31 3.82 -14.30
CA MET A 389 4.12 3.04 -13.36
C MET A 389 5.61 3.29 -13.53
N SER A 390 6.06 3.49 -14.78
CA SER A 390 7.47 3.82 -15.06
C SER A 390 7.86 5.21 -14.57
N ASP A 391 6.91 6.12 -14.38
CA ASP A 391 7.13 7.44 -13.81
C ASP A 391 6.92 7.44 -12.29
N ASP A 392 7.84 6.82 -11.54
CA ASP A 392 7.87 6.86 -10.07
C ASP A 392 6.61 6.25 -9.42
N LEU A 393 6.09 5.14 -9.97
CA LEU A 393 4.90 4.42 -9.46
C LEU A 393 3.66 5.33 -9.34
N ASN A 394 3.36 6.10 -10.39
CA ASN A 394 2.24 7.04 -10.38
C ASN A 394 0.86 6.32 -10.51
N THR A 395 0.41 5.70 -9.43
CA THR A 395 -0.82 4.88 -9.40
C THR A 395 -2.12 5.67 -9.45
N SER A 396 -2.13 6.93 -8.99
CA SER A 396 -3.35 7.75 -8.93
C SER A 396 -4.01 7.96 -10.29
N LEU A 397 -3.22 7.97 -11.38
CA LEU A 397 -3.74 8.16 -12.73
C LEU A 397 -4.18 6.84 -13.36
N ILE A 398 -3.62 5.70 -12.94
CA ILE A 398 -3.88 4.38 -13.52
C ILE A 398 -5.32 3.93 -13.29
N LEU A 399 -5.89 4.25 -12.14
CA LEU A 399 -7.27 3.90 -11.78
C LEU A 399 -8.30 4.82 -12.45
N THR A 400 -7.83 5.82 -13.19
CA THR A 400 -8.63 6.73 -14.01
C THR A 400 -8.23 6.57 -15.48
N GLY A 401 -8.91 7.25 -16.41
CA GLY A 401 -8.53 7.19 -17.83
C GLY A 401 -8.73 5.80 -18.47
N ALA A 402 -7.68 5.25 -19.09
CA ALA A 402 -7.79 4.04 -19.92
C ALA A 402 -8.28 2.80 -19.17
N PHE A 403 -8.00 2.66 -17.87
CA PHE A 403 -8.51 1.54 -17.06
C PHE A 403 -10.03 1.61 -16.93
N LEU A 404 -10.56 2.79 -16.61
CA LEU A 404 -12.00 3.02 -16.54
C LEU A 404 -12.67 2.86 -17.92
N ASP A 405 -12.00 3.30 -18.99
CA ASP A 405 -12.50 3.12 -20.35
C ASP A 405 -12.54 1.64 -20.77
N ALA A 406 -11.59 0.82 -20.31
CA ALA A 406 -11.64 -0.63 -20.48
C ALA A 406 -12.84 -1.26 -19.77
N LEU A 407 -13.13 -0.87 -18.51
CA LEU A 407 -14.31 -1.33 -17.79
C LEU A 407 -15.63 -0.89 -18.46
N LYS A 408 -15.68 0.35 -18.97
CA LYS A 408 -16.84 0.83 -19.76
C LYS A 408 -17.01 0.03 -21.04
N LEU A 409 -15.91 -0.30 -21.74
CA LEU A 409 -15.95 -1.13 -22.94
C LEU A 409 -16.51 -2.53 -22.62
N VAL A 410 -16.06 -3.15 -21.53
CA VAL A 410 -16.59 -4.43 -21.02
C VAL A 410 -18.12 -4.33 -20.83
N ASN A 411 -18.58 -3.33 -20.07
CA ASN A 411 -20.02 -3.12 -19.83
C ASN A 411 -20.84 -2.87 -21.12
N ASN A 412 -20.28 -2.14 -22.08
CA ASN A 412 -20.90 -1.91 -23.38
C ASN A 412 -21.00 -3.20 -24.20
N LEU A 413 -19.94 -4.02 -24.21
CA LEU A 413 -19.93 -5.33 -24.87
C LEU A 413 -20.97 -6.27 -24.24
N LEU A 414 -21.07 -6.30 -22.91
CA LEU A 414 -22.09 -7.08 -22.19
C LEU A 414 -23.51 -6.66 -22.56
N THR A 415 -23.77 -5.35 -22.62
CA THR A 415 -25.06 -4.80 -23.06
C THR A 415 -25.38 -5.19 -24.51
N MET A 416 -24.37 -5.18 -25.38
CA MET A 416 -24.53 -5.61 -26.76
C MET A 416 -24.83 -7.11 -26.88
N LEU A 417 -24.20 -7.96 -26.07
CA LEU A 417 -24.41 -9.41 -26.06
C LEU A 417 -25.83 -9.82 -25.65
N LYS A 418 -26.52 -9.00 -24.85
CA LYS A 418 -27.94 -9.19 -24.50
C LYS A 418 -28.89 -8.95 -25.69
N LYS A 419 -28.46 -8.25 -26.74
CA LYS A 419 -29.28 -7.99 -27.94
C LYS A 419 -29.15 -9.13 -28.94
N LYS A 420 -30.22 -9.38 -29.71
CA LYS A 420 -30.16 -10.34 -30.84
C LYS A 420 -29.17 -9.82 -31.90
N GLN A 421 -28.12 -10.58 -32.18
CA GLN A 421 -27.07 -10.22 -33.15
C GLN A 421 -26.73 -11.40 -34.06
N GLN A 422 -26.08 -11.12 -35.19
CA GLN A 422 -25.51 -12.15 -36.06
C GLN A 422 -24.41 -12.92 -35.32
N LYS A 423 -24.33 -14.25 -35.53
CA LYS A 423 -23.36 -15.16 -34.87
C LYS A 423 -21.93 -14.63 -34.92
N GLN A 424 -21.48 -14.15 -36.09
CA GLN A 424 -20.12 -13.63 -36.26
C GLN A 424 -19.83 -12.40 -35.39
N LYS A 425 -20.79 -11.47 -35.27
CA LYS A 425 -20.65 -10.26 -34.46
C LYS A 425 -20.63 -10.59 -32.97
N ARG A 426 -21.47 -11.53 -32.54
CA ARG A 426 -21.50 -12.07 -31.16
C ARG A 426 -20.15 -12.71 -30.79
N LEU A 427 -19.61 -13.59 -31.63
CA LEU A 427 -18.29 -14.22 -31.43
C LEU A 427 -17.16 -13.19 -31.32
N SER A 428 -17.18 -12.14 -32.15
CA SER A 428 -16.18 -11.07 -32.07
C SER A 428 -16.28 -10.28 -30.75
N SER A 429 -17.50 -10.01 -30.26
CA SER A 429 -17.70 -9.34 -28.98
C SER A 429 -17.22 -10.18 -27.80
N ILE A 430 -17.40 -11.50 -27.85
CA ILE A 430 -16.89 -12.44 -26.85
C ILE A 430 -15.36 -12.41 -26.85
N GLN A 431 -14.71 -12.46 -28.01
CA GLN A 431 -13.26 -12.38 -28.09
C GLN A 431 -12.73 -11.05 -27.53
N SER A 432 -13.37 -9.93 -27.86
CA SER A 432 -13.04 -8.62 -27.26
C SER A 432 -13.14 -8.65 -25.74
N LEU A 433 -14.21 -9.27 -25.22
CA LEU A 433 -14.46 -9.36 -23.78
C LEU A 433 -13.34 -10.12 -23.08
N ILE A 434 -12.96 -11.30 -23.59
CA ILE A 434 -11.86 -12.13 -23.05
C ILE A 434 -10.53 -11.36 -23.02
N GLU A 435 -10.15 -10.72 -24.13
CA GLU A 435 -8.87 -10.04 -24.23
C GLU A 435 -8.80 -8.77 -23.36
N VAL A 436 -9.88 -8.00 -23.30
CA VAL A 436 -9.94 -6.81 -22.44
C VAL A 436 -9.97 -7.20 -20.96
N GLU A 437 -10.76 -8.22 -20.58
CA GLU A 437 -10.78 -8.73 -19.20
C GLU A 437 -9.40 -9.20 -18.77
N LYS A 438 -8.70 -9.95 -19.63
CA LYS A 438 -7.34 -10.41 -19.36
C LYS A 438 -6.37 -9.26 -19.05
N GLU A 439 -6.43 -8.18 -19.83
CA GLU A 439 -5.56 -7.02 -19.59
C GLU A 439 -5.97 -6.26 -18.31
N VAL A 440 -7.27 -6.09 -18.05
CA VAL A 440 -7.78 -5.49 -16.80
C VAL A 440 -7.30 -6.29 -15.58
N LYS A 441 -7.39 -7.63 -15.63
CA LYS A 441 -6.91 -8.51 -14.55
C LYS A 441 -5.41 -8.38 -14.34
N LYS A 442 -4.62 -8.27 -15.40
CA LYS A 442 -3.17 -8.07 -15.30
C LYS A 442 -2.83 -6.76 -14.57
N VAL A 443 -3.53 -5.67 -14.88
CA VAL A 443 -3.36 -4.39 -14.17
C VAL A 443 -3.75 -4.55 -12.69
N LEU A 444 -4.90 -5.16 -12.41
CA LEU A 444 -5.36 -5.38 -11.03
C LEU A 444 -4.41 -6.25 -10.22
N ASP A 445 -3.84 -7.30 -10.82
CA ASP A 445 -2.86 -8.18 -10.16
C ASP A 445 -1.61 -7.41 -9.71
N ILE A 446 -1.04 -6.59 -10.60
CA ILE A 446 0.14 -5.77 -10.29
C ILE A 446 -0.20 -4.72 -9.21
N LEU A 447 -1.42 -4.19 -9.23
CA LEU A 447 -1.90 -3.28 -8.18
C LEU A 447 -2.29 -4.00 -6.88
N GLY A 448 -2.20 -5.33 -6.79
CA GLY A 448 -2.61 -6.13 -5.62
C GLY A 448 -4.11 -6.07 -5.34
N MET A 449 -4.91 -5.96 -6.38
CA MET A 449 -6.36 -5.78 -6.33
C MET A 449 -7.13 -7.04 -6.76
N LEU A 450 -6.48 -8.21 -6.79
CA LEU A 450 -7.09 -9.52 -7.04
C LEU A 450 -6.80 -10.47 -5.88
N PRO A 451 -7.69 -10.57 -4.87
CA PRO A 451 -7.56 -11.50 -3.76
C PRO A 451 -7.88 -12.94 -4.22
N PRO A 452 -7.56 -13.96 -3.42
CA PRO A 452 -7.85 -15.36 -3.72
C PRO A 452 -9.34 -15.73 -3.51
N TYR A 453 -10.25 -14.78 -3.64
CA TYR A 453 -11.71 -14.97 -3.52
C TYR A 453 -12.36 -14.81 -4.90
N SER A 454 -13.51 -15.45 -5.09
CA SER A 454 -14.35 -15.22 -6.28
C SER A 454 -14.88 -13.79 -6.31
N TYR A 455 -15.22 -13.29 -7.49
CA TYR A 455 -15.79 -11.95 -7.62
C TYR A 455 -17.11 -11.80 -6.84
N ALA A 456 -17.91 -12.87 -6.78
CA ALA A 456 -19.16 -12.91 -6.02
C ALA A 456 -18.92 -12.76 -4.51
N GLU A 457 -17.92 -13.45 -3.96
CA GLU A 457 -17.56 -13.32 -2.54
C GLU A 457 -17.09 -11.90 -2.21
N VAL A 458 -16.27 -11.28 -3.05
CA VAL A 458 -15.83 -9.88 -2.83
C VAL A 458 -17.00 -8.91 -2.88
N LEU A 459 -17.93 -9.08 -3.83
CA LEU A 459 -19.14 -8.27 -3.92
C LEU A 459 -20.03 -8.43 -2.68
N GLN A 460 -20.18 -9.66 -2.17
CA GLN A 460 -20.93 -9.91 -0.95
C GLN A 460 -20.25 -9.26 0.26
N GLN A 461 -18.94 -9.42 0.43
CA GLN A 461 -18.20 -8.78 1.53
C GLN A 461 -18.31 -7.24 1.47
N LEU A 462 -18.28 -6.63 0.27
CA LEU A 462 -18.51 -5.19 0.10
C LEU A 462 -19.93 -4.78 0.53
N LYS A 463 -20.93 -5.58 0.18
CA LYS A 463 -22.33 -5.38 0.61
C LYS A 463 -22.47 -5.49 2.13
N ASP A 464 -21.90 -6.52 2.74
CA ASP A 464 -21.93 -6.73 4.20
C ASP A 464 -21.30 -5.53 4.93
N LYS A 465 -20.18 -5.02 4.42
CA LYS A 465 -19.54 -3.81 4.96
C LYS A 465 -20.42 -2.58 4.80
N ALA A 466 -21.12 -2.42 3.67
CA ALA A 466 -22.06 -1.32 3.49
C ALA A 466 -23.26 -1.40 4.45
N LEU A 467 -23.78 -2.61 4.70
CA LEU A 467 -24.84 -2.86 5.68
C LEU A 467 -24.44 -2.48 7.11
N ILE A 468 -23.20 -2.84 7.52
CA ILE A 468 -22.63 -2.42 8.81
C ILE A 468 -22.62 -0.90 8.94
N ARG A 469 -22.21 -0.18 7.88
CA ARG A 469 -22.19 1.30 7.87
C ARG A 469 -23.59 1.90 7.88
N ALA A 470 -24.54 1.27 7.19
CA ALA A 470 -25.93 1.70 7.13
C ALA A 470 -26.72 1.41 8.43
N GLY A 471 -26.20 0.55 9.31
CA GLY A 471 -26.93 0.03 10.47
C GLY A 471 -28.16 -0.79 10.06
N LEU A 472 -28.05 -1.55 8.97
CA LEU A 472 -29.12 -2.37 8.41
C LEU A 472 -28.68 -3.81 8.27
N THR A 473 -29.63 -4.73 8.28
CA THR A 473 -29.43 -6.12 7.83
C THR A 473 -29.85 -6.27 6.37
N GLU A 474 -29.44 -7.37 5.73
CA GLU A 474 -29.92 -7.68 4.37
C GLU A 474 -31.45 -7.83 4.33
N ASP A 475 -32.04 -8.43 5.37
CA ASP A 475 -33.50 -8.56 5.52
C ASP A 475 -34.21 -7.20 5.62
N ASP A 476 -33.61 -6.21 6.29
CA ASP A 476 -34.16 -4.86 6.34
C ASP A 476 -34.21 -4.23 4.95
N VAL A 477 -33.13 -4.38 4.17
CA VAL A 477 -33.06 -3.86 2.80
C VAL A 477 -34.08 -4.55 1.90
N LEU A 478 -34.19 -5.88 1.99
CA LEU A 478 -35.18 -6.65 1.23
C LEU A 478 -36.62 -6.25 1.59
N ARG A 479 -36.91 -6.01 2.87
CA ARG A 479 -38.22 -5.52 3.33
C ARG A 479 -38.53 -4.15 2.72
N ILE A 480 -37.59 -3.21 2.77
CA ILE A 480 -37.75 -1.86 2.21
C ILE A 480 -37.91 -1.91 0.68
N MET A 481 -37.18 -2.80 0.01
CA MET A 481 -37.32 -3.03 -1.43
C MET A 481 -38.72 -3.57 -1.79
N ASN A 482 -39.25 -4.51 -1.02
CA ASN A 482 -40.60 -5.05 -1.21
C ASN A 482 -41.67 -3.98 -0.96
N GLU A 483 -41.52 -3.15 0.08
CA GLU A 483 -42.40 -1.98 0.31
C GLU A 483 -42.41 -1.06 -0.91
N ARG A 484 -41.22 -0.75 -1.47
CA ARG A 484 -41.12 0.08 -2.68
C ARG A 484 -41.82 -0.55 -3.88
N VAL A 485 -41.74 -1.87 -4.06
CA VAL A 485 -42.42 -2.57 -5.16
C VAL A 485 -43.94 -2.42 -5.04
N GLU A 486 -44.50 -2.57 -3.85
CA GLU A 486 -45.95 -2.39 -3.61
C GLU A 486 -46.39 -0.94 -3.81
N VAL A 487 -45.60 0.02 -3.31
CA VAL A 487 -45.83 1.46 -3.51
C VAL A 487 -45.84 1.81 -5.01
N ARG A 488 -44.93 1.24 -5.81
CA ARG A 488 -44.91 1.40 -7.27
C ARG A 488 -46.11 0.75 -7.96
N LYS A 489 -46.56 -0.43 -7.51
CA LYS A 489 -47.79 -1.07 -8.02
C LYS A 489 -49.02 -0.19 -7.78
N ASN A 490 -49.07 0.50 -6.65
CA ASN A 490 -50.12 1.45 -6.30
C ASN A 490 -49.98 2.83 -6.95
N LYS A 491 -48.97 3.02 -7.83
CA LYS A 491 -48.65 4.27 -8.55
C LYS A 491 -48.31 5.47 -7.65
N ASP A 492 -47.90 5.22 -6.40
CA ASP A 492 -47.37 6.26 -5.52
C ASP A 492 -45.87 6.45 -5.77
N PHE A 493 -45.56 7.18 -6.85
CA PHE A 493 -44.18 7.41 -7.25
C PHE A 493 -43.40 8.30 -6.26
N LEU A 494 -44.10 9.20 -5.56
CA LEU A 494 -43.50 10.09 -4.56
C LEU A 494 -42.94 9.28 -3.39
N ARG A 495 -43.74 8.37 -2.81
CA ARG A 495 -43.26 7.50 -1.74
C ARG A 495 -42.16 6.54 -2.21
N SER A 496 -42.24 6.05 -3.45
CA SER A 496 -41.18 5.21 -4.05
C SER A 496 -39.85 5.96 -4.14
N ASP A 497 -39.87 7.24 -4.51
CA ASP A 497 -38.65 8.06 -4.57
C ASP A 497 -38.12 8.42 -3.18
N GLN A 498 -39.00 8.65 -2.19
CA GLN A 498 -38.59 8.82 -0.79
C GLN A 498 -37.84 7.59 -0.26
N ILE A 499 -38.38 6.38 -0.45
CA ILE A 499 -37.73 5.14 -0.02
C ILE A 499 -36.33 5.01 -0.64
N ARG A 500 -36.20 5.32 -1.93
CA ARG A 500 -34.90 5.30 -2.62
C ARG A 500 -33.92 6.31 -2.02
N ALA A 501 -34.38 7.52 -1.72
CA ALA A 501 -33.56 8.57 -1.11
C ALA A 501 -33.13 8.22 0.32
N GLU A 502 -34.03 7.63 1.13
CA GLU A 502 -33.74 7.17 2.49
C GLU A 502 -32.64 6.09 2.51
N LEU A 503 -32.69 5.12 1.58
CA LEU A 503 -31.62 4.12 1.43
C LEU A 503 -30.31 4.74 0.92
N GLN A 504 -30.40 5.67 -0.03
CA GLN A 504 -29.22 6.33 -0.59
C GLN A 504 -28.49 7.19 0.46
N GLN A 505 -29.22 7.83 1.39
CA GLN A 505 -28.65 8.54 2.55
C GLN A 505 -27.88 7.60 3.49
N LYS A 506 -28.22 6.31 3.49
CA LYS A 506 -27.51 5.27 4.25
C LYS A 506 -26.40 4.58 3.44
N GLY A 507 -26.14 5.04 2.21
CA GLY A 507 -25.12 4.45 1.33
C GLY A 507 -25.57 3.21 0.55
N ILE A 508 -26.89 3.04 0.36
CA ILE A 508 -27.48 1.93 -0.40
C ILE A 508 -28.24 2.47 -1.61
N ALA A 509 -27.76 2.14 -2.81
CA ALA A 509 -28.41 2.51 -4.06
C ALA A 509 -29.22 1.33 -4.63
N LEU A 510 -30.48 1.58 -4.96
CA LEU A 510 -31.34 0.62 -5.67
C LEU A 510 -31.14 0.70 -7.18
N MET A 511 -31.14 -0.45 -7.84
CA MET A 511 -31.01 -0.61 -9.29
C MET A 511 -32.15 -1.48 -9.82
N ASP A 512 -33.00 -0.90 -10.67
CA ASP A 512 -34.08 -1.63 -11.35
C ASP A 512 -33.54 -2.22 -12.66
N ILE A 513 -33.42 -3.56 -12.75
CA ILE A 513 -32.91 -4.29 -13.93
C ILE A 513 -34.02 -5.21 -14.44
N GLY A 514 -34.68 -4.81 -15.53
CA GLY A 514 -35.83 -5.55 -16.05
C GLY A 514 -36.98 -5.56 -15.06
N THR A 515 -37.36 -6.74 -14.57
CA THR A 515 -38.41 -6.91 -13.55
C THR A 515 -37.87 -7.02 -12.13
N GLU A 516 -36.56 -7.11 -11.96
CA GLU A 516 -35.91 -7.28 -10.66
C GLU A 516 -35.35 -5.94 -10.16
N THR A 517 -35.46 -5.71 -8.85
CA THR A 517 -34.72 -4.64 -8.17
C THR A 517 -33.58 -5.28 -7.41
N THR A 518 -32.37 -4.77 -7.60
CA THR A 518 -31.16 -5.14 -6.85
C THR A 518 -30.62 -3.91 -6.13
N TRP A 519 -29.61 -4.08 -5.29
CA TRP A 519 -28.98 -2.97 -4.59
C TRP A 519 -27.45 -3.09 -4.62
N ARG A 520 -26.79 -1.94 -4.50
CA ARG A 520 -25.33 -1.83 -4.37
C ARG A 520 -24.93 -0.75 -3.36
N PRO A 521 -23.72 -0.83 -2.80
CA PRO A 521 -23.13 0.28 -2.06
C PRO A 521 -23.01 1.55 -2.93
N CYS A 522 -23.21 2.72 -2.31
CA CYS A 522 -22.97 4.02 -2.91
C CYS A 522 -22.46 5.01 -1.86
N ILE A 523 -21.92 6.14 -2.31
CA ILE A 523 -21.59 7.26 -1.40
C ILE A 523 -22.89 7.79 -0.76
N PRO A 524 -22.96 7.90 0.58
CA PRO A 524 -24.09 8.52 1.26
C PRO A 524 -24.29 9.99 0.85
N VAL A 525 -25.52 10.37 0.51
CA VAL A 525 -25.86 11.78 0.24
C VAL A 525 -26.06 12.49 1.57
N GLN A 526 -25.16 13.41 1.92
CA GLN A 526 -25.36 14.31 3.08
C GLN A 526 -26.43 15.34 2.72
N GLN A 527 -27.43 15.55 3.58
CA GLN A 527 -28.26 16.75 3.51
C GLN A 527 -27.41 17.94 3.97
N GLU A 528 -27.41 19.03 3.20
CA GLU A 528 -27.01 20.32 3.77
C GLU A 528 -27.88 20.57 5.01
N PRO A 529 -27.31 21.01 6.14
CA PRO A 529 -28.14 21.38 7.29
C PRO A 529 -29.10 22.49 6.82
N GLU A 530 -30.40 22.29 7.05
CA GLU A 530 -31.41 23.32 6.82
C GLU A 530 -30.92 24.62 7.44
N VAL A 531 -30.72 25.64 6.61
CA VAL A 531 -30.44 26.99 7.08
C VAL A 531 -31.66 27.44 7.86
N VAL A 532 -31.60 27.28 9.19
CA VAL A 532 -32.56 27.89 10.10
C VAL A 532 -32.45 29.38 9.86
N ALA A 533 -33.43 29.95 9.16
CA ALA A 533 -33.56 31.39 9.01
C ALA A 533 -33.58 32.01 10.41
N VAL A 534 -32.49 32.65 10.79
CA VAL A 534 -32.40 33.42 12.03
C VAL A 534 -33.38 34.56 11.89
N GLY A 535 -34.50 34.46 12.61
CA GLY A 535 -35.52 35.49 12.69
C GLY A 535 -34.92 36.83 13.12
N GLU A 536 -35.48 37.89 12.56
CA GLU A 536 -35.08 39.28 12.78
C GLU A 536 -34.92 39.63 14.27
N PRO A 537 -33.91 40.44 14.64
CA PRO A 537 -33.73 40.86 16.02
C PRO A 537 -34.88 41.79 16.45
N LYS A 538 -35.63 41.40 17.48
CA LYS A 538 -36.56 42.28 18.19
C LYS A 538 -35.80 43.44 18.84
N ALA A 539 -36.31 44.65 18.63
CA ALA A 539 -35.83 45.88 19.25
C ALA A 539 -35.84 45.81 20.79
N PRO A 540 -34.93 46.52 21.48
CA PRO A 540 -34.88 46.54 22.93
C PRO A 540 -36.06 47.37 23.49
N ALA A 541 -36.77 46.79 24.45
CA ALA A 541 -37.80 47.47 25.23
C ALA A 541 -37.17 48.40 26.27
N GLU A 542 -37.72 49.60 26.35
CA GLU A 542 -37.40 50.66 27.32
C GLU A 542 -37.78 50.29 28.76
N SER A 543 -36.88 50.71 29.66
CA SER A 543 -36.97 51.03 31.10
C SER A 543 -38.27 50.88 31.91
N ALA A 544 -38.12 50.30 33.12
CA ALA A 544 -38.56 50.75 34.46
C ALA A 544 -38.31 49.55 35.41
N GLU A 545 -37.73 49.61 36.60
CA GLU A 545 -37.53 50.64 37.63
C GLU A 545 -36.32 50.21 38.50
#